data_AF-A0A5E4GL23-F1
#
_entry.id   AF-A0A5E4GL23-F1
#
_cell.length_a   1.000
_cell.length_b   1.000
_cell.length_c   1.000
_cell.angle_alpha   90.00
_cell.angle_beta   90.00
_cell.angle_gamma   90.00
#
_symmetry.space_group_name_H-M   'P 1'
#
loop_
_entity.id
_entity.type
_entity.pdbx_description
1 polymer ?
#
loop_
_entity_poly.entity_id
_entity_poly.type
_entity_poly.pdbx_seq_one_letter_code
_entity_poly.pdbx_strand_id
1 'polypeptide(L)'
;CLNPSLAVYLVAARNLLTEFREATWEHIPREENFAANELAQMASGIQMPEDCVQRIIKIGRKSLPSVLTRGMEIEVNSALITKDDWREPIMTYLQYPTLPSEKRVRIMATNYLMWNEDLVRKSKDEVLLRCLGKTEYMKVMGETHEGICGAHQGGRKMCWLIRRYGYFWPTMLKDCINYSKGYYFTKWVEAKPIKTTTSQEIITFIEEQIIQRFGIPESITTDRGSSFISRDMLDMAEAFKFKLLQSTPYYAQANGQAESSNKVIINIIRKMLEKNPKQWHEKLSETLWAYRTSKREATGMTPYALTYGHDAILPMEIAV
;
A
#
# COMPACT_ATOMS: atom_id res chain seq x y z
N CYS A 1 -24.11 -6.04 -10.31
CA CYS A 1 -23.20 -5.52 -9.27
C CYS A 1 -22.05 -4.78 -9.96
N LEU A 2 -21.89 -3.47 -9.76
CA LEU A 2 -20.86 -2.66 -10.44
C LEU A 2 -19.50 -2.66 -9.72
N ASN A 3 -19.45 -3.17 -8.49
CA ASN A 3 -18.23 -3.23 -7.69
C ASN A 3 -17.59 -4.63 -7.78
N PRO A 4 -16.35 -4.77 -8.31
CA PRO A 4 -15.67 -6.06 -8.42
C PRO A 4 -15.53 -6.81 -7.09
N SER A 5 -15.38 -6.08 -5.97
CA SER A 5 -15.25 -6.68 -4.63
C SER A 5 -16.54 -7.37 -4.16
N LEU A 6 -17.68 -7.03 -4.75
CA LEU A 6 -19.00 -7.59 -4.41
C LEU A 6 -19.43 -8.71 -5.36
N ALA A 7 -18.69 -8.96 -6.45
CA ALA A 7 -19.02 -9.99 -7.44
C ALA A 7 -19.00 -11.40 -6.81
N VAL A 8 -18.01 -11.68 -5.95
CA VAL A 8 -17.88 -12.98 -5.26
C VAL A 8 -19.08 -13.24 -4.33
N TYR A 9 -19.57 -12.22 -3.64
CA TYR A 9 -20.75 -12.34 -2.78
C TYR A 9 -22.03 -12.56 -3.57
N LEU A 10 -22.17 -11.95 -4.75
CA LEU A 10 -23.31 -12.19 -5.63
C LEU A 10 -23.36 -13.64 -6.10
N VAL A 11 -22.21 -14.24 -6.43
CA VAL A 11 -22.13 -15.66 -6.81
C VAL A 11 -22.52 -16.54 -5.62
N ALA A 12 -21.95 -16.28 -4.43
CA ALA A 12 -22.29 -17.02 -3.22
C ALA A 12 -23.80 -16.96 -2.91
N ALA A 13 -24.40 -15.76 -2.99
CA ALA A 13 -25.83 -15.56 -2.75
C ALA A 13 -26.69 -16.30 -3.80
N ARG A 14 -26.26 -16.32 -5.07
CA ARG A 14 -26.94 -17.07 -6.14
C ARG A 14 -26.87 -18.57 -5.95
N ASN A 15 -25.74 -19.10 -5.49
CA ASN A 15 -25.62 -20.52 -5.18
C ASN A 15 -26.50 -20.90 -3.99
N LEU A 16 -26.53 -20.09 -2.93
CA LEU A 16 -27.44 -20.33 -1.80
C LEU A 16 -28.91 -20.25 -2.22
N LEU A 17 -29.25 -19.36 -3.15
CA LEU A 17 -30.62 -19.23 -3.65
C LEU A 17 -31.17 -20.50 -4.31
N THR A 18 -30.33 -21.40 -4.84
CA THR A 18 -30.82 -22.65 -5.42
C THR A 18 -31.29 -23.66 -4.37
N GLU A 19 -30.93 -23.47 -3.09
CA GLU A 19 -31.40 -24.29 -1.98
C GLU A 19 -32.84 -23.93 -1.55
N PHE A 20 -33.35 -22.77 -1.97
CA PHE A 20 -34.69 -22.30 -1.59
C PHE A 20 -35.69 -22.51 -2.72
N ARG A 21 -36.91 -22.93 -2.37
CA ARG A 21 -38.00 -23.15 -3.33
C ARG A 21 -38.53 -21.83 -3.92
N GLU A 22 -38.53 -20.76 -3.12
CA GLU A 22 -38.93 -19.41 -3.51
C GLU A 22 -38.20 -18.41 -2.61
N ALA A 23 -37.77 -17.28 -3.18
CA ALA A 23 -37.09 -16.23 -2.45
C ALA A 23 -37.50 -14.85 -2.99
N THR A 24 -37.91 -13.96 -2.09
CA THR A 24 -38.28 -12.58 -2.38
C THR A 24 -37.33 -11.62 -1.68
N TRP A 25 -37.01 -10.51 -2.34
CA TRP A 25 -36.09 -9.51 -1.82
C TRP A 25 -36.77 -8.15 -1.80
N GLU A 26 -36.76 -7.50 -0.66
CA GLU A 26 -37.20 -6.13 -0.48
C GLU A 26 -36.02 -5.30 -0.01
N HIS A 27 -35.73 -4.21 -0.72
CA HIS A 27 -34.67 -3.29 -0.32
C HIS A 27 -35.23 -2.29 0.68
N ILE A 28 -34.93 -2.50 1.97
CA ILE A 28 -35.29 -1.57 3.03
C ILE A 28 -34.21 -0.48 3.12
N PRO A 29 -34.55 0.80 2.91
CA PRO A 29 -33.62 1.91 3.11
C PRO A 29 -33.02 1.88 4.52
N ARG A 30 -31.77 2.32 4.66
CA ARG A 30 -31.07 2.30 5.95
C ARG A 30 -31.80 3.08 7.04
N GLU A 31 -32.52 4.13 6.64
CA GLU A 31 -33.33 4.99 7.49
C GLU A 31 -34.53 4.26 8.10
N GLU A 32 -34.96 3.14 7.52
CA GLU A 32 -36.13 2.35 7.95
C GLU A 32 -35.72 1.02 8.59
N ASN A 33 -34.42 0.71 8.64
CA ASN A 33 -33.89 -0.58 9.10
C ASN A 33 -33.67 -0.66 10.63
N PHE A 34 -34.57 -0.07 11.41
CA PHE A 34 -34.46 0.01 12.88
C PHE A 34 -34.55 -1.36 13.54
N ALA A 35 -35.48 -2.21 13.10
CA ALA A 35 -35.73 -3.52 13.70
C ALA A 35 -34.53 -4.47 13.57
N ALA A 36 -33.86 -4.50 12.40
CA ALA A 36 -32.65 -5.32 12.23
C ALA A 36 -31.48 -4.79 13.07
N ASN A 37 -31.40 -3.48 13.28
CA ASN A 37 -30.38 -2.86 14.10
C ASN A 37 -30.59 -3.18 15.60
N GLU A 38 -31.83 -3.15 16.09
CA GLU A 38 -32.19 -3.61 17.44
C GLU A 38 -31.86 -5.10 17.65
N LEU A 39 -32.24 -5.96 16.69
CA LEU A 39 -31.93 -7.39 16.74
C LEU A 39 -30.43 -7.67 16.79
N ALA A 40 -29.64 -6.96 15.97
CA ALA A 40 -28.18 -7.08 15.98
C ALA A 40 -27.57 -6.57 17.30
N GLN A 41 -28.12 -5.50 17.89
CA GLN A 41 -27.69 -4.98 19.19
C GLN A 41 -28.00 -5.98 20.31
N MET A 42 -29.22 -6.54 20.35
CA MET A 42 -29.61 -7.58 21.30
C MET A 42 -28.72 -8.82 21.19
N ALA A 43 -28.44 -9.30 19.98
CA ALA A 43 -27.57 -10.45 19.75
C ALA A 43 -26.11 -10.21 20.16
N SER A 44 -25.64 -8.96 20.10
CA SER A 44 -24.27 -8.58 20.50
C SER A 44 -24.10 -8.39 22.02
N GLY A 45 -25.19 -8.31 22.79
CA GLY A 45 -25.16 -8.09 24.24
C GLY A 45 -24.66 -6.70 24.67
N ILE A 46 -24.59 -5.73 23.75
CA ILE A 46 -24.06 -4.39 24.03
C ILE A 46 -25.19 -3.47 24.51
N GLN A 47 -25.18 -3.08 25.79
CA GLN A 47 -26.01 -1.98 26.28
C GLN A 47 -25.39 -0.62 25.91
N MET A 48 -26.19 0.24 25.26
CA MET A 48 -25.80 1.62 24.95
C MET A 48 -26.10 2.52 26.17
N PRO A 49 -25.14 3.31 26.67
CA PRO A 49 -25.41 4.35 27.65
C PRO A 49 -26.30 5.44 27.03
N GLU A 50 -27.28 5.96 27.79
CA GLU A 50 -28.29 6.92 27.33
C GLU A 50 -27.68 8.24 26.77
N ASP A 51 -26.44 8.58 27.12
CA ASP A 51 -25.78 9.84 26.71
C ASP A 51 -24.88 9.73 25.45
N CYS A 52 -24.88 8.61 24.71
CA CYS A 52 -24.00 8.48 23.54
C CYS A 52 -24.66 8.96 22.24
N VAL A 53 -24.54 10.26 21.93
CA VAL A 53 -25.20 10.86 20.75
C VAL A 53 -24.57 10.45 19.41
N GLN A 54 -23.34 9.90 19.36
CA GLN A 54 -22.79 9.35 18.12
C GLN A 54 -21.49 8.58 18.39
N ARG A 55 -21.51 7.25 18.25
CA ARG A 55 -20.28 6.49 18.04
C ARG A 55 -19.87 6.60 16.57
N ILE A 56 -18.71 7.19 16.30
CA ILE A 56 -18.07 7.11 14.99
C ILE A 56 -17.65 5.66 14.76
N ILE A 57 -18.47 4.90 14.02
CA ILE A 57 -18.13 3.55 13.59
C ILE A 57 -17.00 3.68 12.56
N LYS A 58 -15.79 3.22 12.91
CA LYS A 58 -14.69 3.09 11.95
C LYS A 58 -15.01 1.96 10.99
N ILE A 59 -15.50 2.30 9.80
CA ILE A 59 -15.74 1.33 8.72
C ILE A 59 -14.38 0.95 8.12
N GLY A 60 -13.82 -0.18 8.55
CA GLY A 60 -12.64 -0.77 7.92
C GLY A 60 -13.01 -1.39 6.58
N ARG A 61 -12.37 -0.94 5.49
CA ARG A 61 -12.56 -1.52 4.16
C ARG A 61 -11.58 -2.68 3.97
N LYS A 62 -12.06 -3.92 4.00
CA LYS A 62 -11.23 -5.08 3.62
C LYS A 62 -11.00 -5.09 2.11
N SER A 63 -9.74 -5.20 1.70
CA SER A 63 -9.34 -5.27 0.29
C SER A 63 -9.67 -6.61 -0.37
N LEU A 64 -9.84 -7.67 0.43
CA LEU A 64 -10.19 -9.03 -0.02
C LEU A 64 -11.59 -9.43 0.47
N PRO A 65 -12.42 -10.07 -0.38
CA PRO A 65 -13.72 -10.60 0.02
C PRO A 65 -13.59 -11.60 1.19
N SER A 66 -14.40 -11.42 2.23
CA SER A 66 -14.40 -12.24 3.46
C SER A 66 -14.78 -13.69 3.21
N VAL A 67 -15.47 -13.95 2.09
CA VAL A 67 -15.92 -15.27 1.64
C VAL A 67 -14.73 -16.19 1.36
N LEU A 68 -13.65 -15.65 0.79
CA LEU A 68 -12.42 -16.41 0.51
C LEU A 68 -11.64 -16.73 1.79
N THR A 69 -11.77 -15.89 2.82
CA THR A 69 -11.08 -16.07 4.11
C THR A 69 -11.74 -17.13 5.01
N ARG A 70 -12.99 -17.52 4.72
CA ARG A 70 -13.76 -18.50 5.52
C ARG A 70 -13.74 -19.92 4.94
N GLY A 71 -12.94 -20.18 3.91
CA GLY A 71 -12.81 -21.53 3.33
C GLY A 71 -14.08 -22.05 2.64
N MET A 72 -15.01 -21.17 2.25
CA MET A 72 -16.14 -21.59 1.42
C MET A 72 -15.61 -21.96 0.03
N GLU A 73 -15.60 -23.26 -0.28
CA GLU A 73 -15.42 -23.77 -1.63
C GLU A 73 -16.66 -23.41 -2.46
N ILE A 74 -16.63 -22.22 -3.04
CA ILE A 74 -17.61 -21.85 -4.03
C ILE A 74 -17.13 -22.47 -5.34
N GLU A 75 -17.88 -23.43 -5.87
CA GLU A 75 -17.86 -23.75 -7.30
C GLU A 75 -18.35 -22.50 -8.04
N VAL A 76 -17.42 -21.56 -8.19
CA VAL A 76 -17.53 -20.53 -9.20
C VAL A 76 -17.39 -21.35 -10.47
N ASN A 77 -18.48 -21.53 -11.21
CA ASN A 77 -18.39 -21.68 -12.64
C ASN A 77 -17.55 -20.50 -13.09
N SER A 78 -16.24 -20.74 -13.22
CA SER A 78 -15.28 -19.78 -13.69
C SER A 78 -15.65 -19.60 -15.15
N ALA A 79 -16.65 -18.75 -15.41
CA ALA A 79 -16.55 -17.84 -16.53
C ALA A 79 -15.14 -17.29 -16.37
N LEU A 80 -14.25 -17.82 -17.24
CA LEU A 80 -12.81 -17.65 -17.16
C LEU A 80 -12.56 -16.26 -16.62
N ILE A 81 -12.00 -16.16 -15.40
CA ILE A 81 -11.27 -14.95 -15.07
C ILE A 81 -10.08 -15.04 -16.02
N THR A 82 -10.29 -14.66 -17.27
CA THR A 82 -9.21 -14.37 -18.19
C THR A 82 -8.40 -13.37 -17.40
N LYS A 83 -7.19 -13.78 -17.01
CA LYS A 83 -6.15 -12.84 -16.60
C LYS A 83 -6.25 -11.71 -17.61
N ASP A 84 -6.65 -10.52 -17.16
CA ASP A 84 -6.82 -9.35 -18.01
C ASP A 84 -5.42 -8.90 -18.45
N ASP A 85 -4.84 -9.70 -19.35
CA ASP A 85 -3.51 -9.54 -19.89
C ASP A 85 -3.65 -8.70 -21.14
N TRP A 86 -3.20 -7.46 -21.02
CA TRP A 86 -3.28 -6.44 -22.07
C TRP A 86 -2.62 -6.89 -23.39
N ARG A 87 -1.76 -7.93 -23.36
CA ARG A 87 -1.12 -8.52 -24.54
C ARG A 87 -2.08 -9.34 -25.38
N GLU A 88 -3.05 -10.03 -24.77
CA GLU A 88 -3.92 -11.01 -25.44
C GLU A 88 -4.67 -10.44 -26.66
N PRO A 89 -5.31 -9.26 -26.59
CA PRO A 89 -5.98 -8.68 -27.76
C PRO A 89 -5.01 -8.34 -28.89
N ILE A 90 -3.77 -7.94 -28.55
CA ILE A 90 -2.74 -7.56 -29.52
C ILE A 90 -2.15 -8.82 -30.17
N MET A 91 -1.83 -9.84 -29.38
CA MET A 91 -1.34 -11.14 -29.86
C MET A 91 -2.37 -11.80 -30.79
N THR A 92 -3.64 -11.82 -30.38
CA THR A 92 -4.75 -12.37 -31.18
C THR A 92 -4.85 -11.66 -32.53
N TYR A 93 -4.78 -10.32 -32.55
CA TYR A 93 -4.82 -9.56 -33.80
C TYR A 93 -3.60 -9.82 -34.70
N LEU A 94 -2.39 -9.92 -34.13
CA LEU A 94 -1.17 -10.18 -34.89
C LEU A 94 -1.14 -11.59 -35.48
N GLN A 95 -1.72 -12.57 -34.79
CA GLN A 95 -1.85 -13.96 -35.26
C GLN A 95 -3.01 -14.12 -36.25
N TYR A 96 -4.12 -13.42 -36.03
CA TYR A 96 -5.36 -13.56 -36.80
C TYR A 96 -5.92 -12.18 -37.22
N PRO A 97 -5.27 -11.47 -38.15
CA PRO A 97 -5.64 -10.09 -38.52
C PRO A 97 -7.00 -9.97 -39.22
N THR A 98 -7.56 -11.08 -39.69
CA THR A 98 -8.88 -11.15 -40.34
C THR A 98 -10.04 -11.14 -39.35
N LEU A 99 -9.80 -11.39 -38.05
CA LEU A 99 -10.85 -11.38 -37.04
C LEU A 99 -11.30 -9.96 -36.70
N PRO A 100 -12.60 -9.76 -36.39
CA PRO A 100 -13.10 -8.48 -35.89
C PRO A 100 -12.31 -8.04 -34.65
N SER A 101 -11.68 -6.87 -34.74
CA SER A 101 -10.86 -6.29 -33.68
C SER A 101 -11.16 -4.81 -33.52
N GLU A 102 -11.06 -4.32 -32.28
CA GLU A 102 -11.26 -2.91 -31.99
C GLU A 102 -10.25 -2.03 -32.73
N LYS A 103 -10.69 -0.87 -33.22
CA LYS A 103 -9.81 0.11 -33.89
C LYS A 103 -8.58 0.46 -33.04
N ARG A 104 -8.75 0.54 -31.71
CA ARG A 104 -7.67 0.83 -30.76
C ARG A 104 -6.59 -0.27 -30.76
N VAL A 105 -7.00 -1.55 -30.74
CA VAL A 105 -6.08 -2.70 -30.76
C VAL A 105 -5.28 -2.72 -32.05
N ARG A 106 -5.95 -2.50 -33.20
CA ARG A 106 -5.27 -2.44 -34.51
C ARG A 106 -4.21 -1.34 -34.59
N ILE A 107 -4.51 -0.15 -34.06
CA ILE A 107 -3.55 0.96 -34.00
C ILE A 107 -2.42 0.65 -33.03
N MET A 108 -2.69 0.04 -31.88
CA MET A 108 -1.66 -0.32 -30.92
C MET A 108 -0.70 -1.37 -31.49
N ALA A 109 -1.24 -2.40 -32.15
CA ALA A 109 -0.51 -3.53 -32.71
C ALA A 109 0.60 -3.14 -33.70
N THR A 110 0.50 -2.00 -34.38
CA THR A 110 1.55 -1.51 -35.30
C THR A 110 2.91 -1.27 -34.62
N ASN A 111 2.92 -1.12 -33.28
CA ASN A 111 4.13 -0.92 -32.50
C ASN A 111 4.74 -2.24 -31.99
N TYR A 112 4.09 -3.37 -32.24
CA TYR A 112 4.46 -4.67 -31.68
C TYR A 112 4.62 -5.71 -32.79
N LEU A 113 5.35 -6.78 -32.48
CA LEU A 113 5.47 -7.96 -33.33
C LEU A 113 5.54 -9.22 -32.46
N MET A 114 5.19 -10.36 -33.06
CA MET A 114 5.35 -11.67 -32.44
C MET A 114 6.77 -12.20 -32.72
N TRP A 115 7.50 -12.62 -31.68
CA TRP A 115 8.83 -13.21 -31.77
C TRP A 115 8.97 -14.34 -30.76
N ASN A 116 9.26 -15.56 -31.22
CA ASN A 116 9.38 -16.76 -30.36
C ASN A 116 8.21 -16.90 -29.37
N GLU A 117 6.97 -16.79 -29.86
CA GLU A 117 5.73 -16.84 -29.06
C GLU A 117 5.54 -15.70 -28.05
N ASP A 118 6.50 -14.80 -27.92
CA ASP A 118 6.39 -13.59 -27.10
C ASP A 118 5.97 -12.37 -27.93
N LEU A 119 5.21 -11.47 -27.31
CA LEU A 119 4.96 -10.14 -27.85
C LEU A 119 6.16 -9.25 -27.57
N VAL A 120 6.75 -8.62 -28.60
CA VAL A 120 7.87 -7.70 -28.44
C VAL A 120 7.56 -6.33 -29.04
N ARG A 121 8.10 -5.28 -28.42
CA ARG A 121 7.98 -3.89 -28.87
C ARG A 121 9.32 -3.39 -29.40
N LYS A 122 9.34 -2.80 -30.59
CA LYS A 122 10.54 -2.12 -31.11
C LYS A 122 10.69 -0.75 -30.43
N SER A 123 11.82 -0.54 -29.77
CA SER A 123 12.23 0.76 -29.23
C SER A 123 12.55 1.74 -30.36
N LYS A 124 12.58 3.05 -30.06
CA LYS A 124 13.14 4.06 -30.97
C LYS A 124 14.61 3.80 -31.30
N ASP A 125 15.33 3.17 -30.37
CA ASP A 125 16.74 2.80 -30.50
C ASP A 125 16.93 1.40 -31.12
N GLU A 126 15.90 0.89 -31.82
CA GLU A 126 15.85 -0.43 -32.47
C GLU A 126 16.01 -1.67 -31.56
N VAL A 127 16.16 -1.47 -30.25
CA VAL A 127 16.16 -2.56 -29.26
C VAL A 127 14.78 -3.22 -29.19
N LEU A 128 14.74 -4.55 -29.23
CA LEU A 128 13.53 -5.34 -29.01
C LEU A 128 13.29 -5.51 -27.51
N LEU A 129 12.10 -5.09 -27.05
CA LEU A 129 11.68 -5.21 -25.67
C LEU A 129 10.58 -6.26 -25.52
N ARG A 130 10.81 -7.30 -24.72
CA ARG A 130 9.81 -8.32 -24.40
C ARG A 130 8.68 -7.72 -23.57
N CYS A 131 7.45 -7.93 -24.01
CA CYS A 131 6.26 -7.42 -23.34
C CYS A 131 5.83 -8.36 -22.21
N LEU A 132 5.72 -7.81 -21.01
CA LEU A 132 5.39 -8.59 -19.80
C LEU A 132 3.91 -8.46 -19.44
N GLY A 133 3.31 -9.57 -19.01
CA GLY A 133 1.99 -9.61 -18.40
C GLY A 133 2.02 -9.17 -16.94
N LYS A 134 0.84 -8.98 -16.35
CA LYS A 134 0.70 -8.45 -14.98
C LYS A 134 1.48 -9.23 -13.92
N THR A 135 1.40 -10.55 -13.96
CA THR A 135 2.11 -11.40 -13.01
C THR A 135 3.63 -11.35 -13.19
N GLU A 136 4.10 -11.18 -14.42
CA GLU A 136 5.53 -11.17 -14.76
C GLU A 136 6.18 -9.84 -14.39
N TYR A 137 5.56 -8.71 -14.79
CA TYR A 137 6.13 -7.41 -14.48
C TYR A 137 6.16 -7.13 -12.96
N MET A 138 5.23 -7.71 -12.18
CA MET A 138 5.22 -7.56 -10.73
C MET A 138 6.45 -8.23 -10.10
N LYS A 139 6.82 -9.43 -10.59
CA LYS A 139 8.04 -10.14 -10.15
C LYS A 139 9.29 -9.34 -10.53
N VAL A 140 9.37 -8.89 -11.79
CA VAL A 140 10.51 -8.10 -12.28
C VAL A 140 10.66 -6.78 -11.50
N MET A 141 9.56 -6.09 -11.17
CA MET A 141 9.61 -4.90 -10.32
C MET A 141 10.12 -5.24 -8.92
N GLY A 142 9.65 -6.33 -8.29
CA GLY A 142 10.14 -6.78 -6.99
C GLY A 142 11.63 -7.09 -6.99
N GLU A 143 12.09 -7.92 -7.91
CA GLU A 143 13.52 -8.27 -8.04
C GLU A 143 14.39 -7.04 -8.33
N THR A 144 13.93 -6.13 -9.18
CA THR A 144 14.69 -4.90 -9.49
C THR A 144 14.74 -3.94 -8.29
N HIS A 145 13.69 -3.95 -7.45
CA HIS A 145 13.58 -3.09 -6.29
C HIS A 145 14.31 -3.64 -5.06
N GLU A 146 14.29 -4.96 -4.86
CA GLU A 146 14.71 -5.68 -3.64
C GLU A 146 15.97 -6.54 -3.83
N GLY A 147 16.41 -6.78 -5.07
CA GLY A 147 17.52 -7.70 -5.37
C GLY A 147 18.89 -7.23 -4.84
N ILE A 148 19.92 -8.05 -5.06
CA ILE A 148 21.30 -7.84 -4.57
C ILE A 148 21.93 -6.52 -5.08
N CYS A 149 21.42 -5.99 -6.20
CA CYS A 149 21.78 -4.68 -6.78
C CYS A 149 20.63 -3.65 -6.68
N GLY A 150 19.56 -4.02 -5.97
CA GLY A 150 18.36 -3.22 -5.69
C GLY A 150 18.71 -2.12 -4.70
N ALA A 151 19.34 -1.05 -5.19
CA ALA A 151 19.57 0.16 -4.42
C ALA A 151 18.25 0.94 -4.21
N HIS A 152 17.14 0.24 -3.96
CA HIS A 152 15.82 0.80 -3.66
C HIS A 152 15.48 1.96 -4.59
N GLN A 153 15.57 1.65 -5.89
CA GLN A 153 15.61 2.63 -6.94
C GLN A 153 14.26 3.37 -6.99
N GLY A 154 14.28 4.71 -6.99
CA GLY A 154 13.06 5.48 -7.24
C GLY A 154 12.42 5.06 -8.57
N GLY A 155 11.08 5.07 -8.65
CA GLY A 155 10.35 4.43 -9.75
C GLY A 155 10.80 4.79 -11.17
N ARG A 156 11.33 6.00 -11.41
CA ARG A 156 11.95 6.39 -12.70
C ARG A 156 13.22 5.59 -13.03
N LYS A 157 14.12 5.41 -12.06
CA LYS A 157 15.37 4.68 -12.23
C LYS A 157 15.12 3.17 -12.34
N MET A 158 14.14 2.65 -11.61
CA MET A 158 13.64 1.29 -11.79
C MET A 158 13.09 1.06 -13.19
N CYS A 159 12.22 1.94 -13.69
CA CYS A 159 11.69 1.88 -15.06
C CYS A 159 12.80 1.90 -16.12
N TRP A 160 13.83 2.73 -15.95
CA TRP A 160 14.97 2.78 -16.86
C TRP A 160 15.76 1.46 -16.86
N LEU A 161 16.01 0.89 -15.68
CA LEU A 161 16.78 -0.35 -15.54
C LEU A 161 16.05 -1.54 -16.15
N ILE A 162 14.74 -1.65 -15.91
CA ILE A 162 13.87 -2.70 -16.49
C ILE A 162 13.85 -2.62 -18.02
N ARG A 163 13.79 -1.42 -18.59
CA ARG A 163 13.93 -1.22 -20.05
C ARG A 163 15.29 -1.68 -20.56
N ARG A 164 16.35 -1.40 -19.82
CA ARG A 164 17.72 -1.80 -20.18
C ARG A 164 17.90 -3.32 -20.15
N TYR A 165 17.16 -4.02 -19.27
CA TYR A 165 17.07 -5.48 -19.28
C TYR A 165 16.20 -6.06 -20.40
N GLY A 166 15.61 -5.21 -21.25
CA GLY A 166 14.86 -5.66 -22.41
C GLY A 166 13.37 -5.90 -22.14
N TYR A 167 12.79 -5.33 -21.08
CA TYR A 167 11.38 -5.53 -20.74
C TYR A 167 10.50 -4.29 -20.97
N PHE A 168 9.22 -4.51 -21.27
CA PHE A 168 8.26 -3.44 -21.50
C PHE A 168 6.82 -3.81 -21.10
N TRP A 169 6.04 -2.81 -20.66
CA TRP A 169 4.57 -2.81 -20.67
C TRP A 169 4.03 -1.35 -20.70
N PRO A 170 2.79 -1.10 -21.15
CA PRO A 170 2.28 0.24 -21.41
C PRO A 170 2.32 1.18 -20.21
N THR A 171 1.99 0.68 -19.02
CA THR A 171 1.88 1.46 -17.78
C THR A 171 3.15 1.45 -16.93
N MET A 172 4.26 0.90 -17.45
CA MET A 172 5.50 0.66 -16.70
C MET A 172 6.00 1.83 -15.86
N LEU A 173 6.03 3.05 -16.39
CA LEU A 173 6.49 4.19 -15.59
C LEU A 173 5.56 4.45 -14.38
N LYS A 174 4.25 4.41 -14.59
CA LYS A 174 3.25 4.61 -13.53
C LYS A 174 3.33 3.48 -12.51
N ASP A 175 3.44 2.24 -12.98
CA ASP A 175 3.51 1.06 -12.14
C ASP A 175 4.80 1.03 -11.32
N CYS A 176 5.95 1.34 -11.92
CA CYS A 176 7.21 1.44 -11.20
C CYS A 176 7.18 2.55 -10.13
N ILE A 177 6.58 3.70 -10.46
CA ILE A 177 6.38 4.78 -9.48
C ILE A 177 5.49 4.30 -8.33
N ASN A 178 4.34 3.71 -8.63
CA ASN A 178 3.40 3.20 -7.61
C ASN A 178 4.01 2.08 -6.76
N TYR A 179 4.75 1.16 -7.39
CA TYR A 179 5.44 0.06 -6.72
C TYR A 179 6.51 0.60 -5.76
N SER A 180 7.35 1.53 -6.22
CA SER A 180 8.35 2.19 -5.36
C SER A 180 7.73 3.02 -4.23
N LYS A 181 6.54 3.60 -4.45
CA LYS A 181 5.77 4.28 -3.39
C LYS A 181 5.24 3.28 -2.35
N GLY A 182 4.79 2.12 -2.80
CA GLY A 182 4.30 1.03 -1.94
C GLY A 182 5.38 0.36 -1.10
N TYR A 183 6.64 0.36 -1.55
CA TYR A 183 7.73 -0.26 -0.76
C TYR A 183 8.35 0.65 0.31
N TYR A 184 8.01 1.94 0.32
CA TYR A 184 8.50 2.94 1.29
C TYR A 184 7.34 3.73 1.89
N PHE A 185 6.35 2.95 2.34
CA PHE A 185 4.90 3.12 2.20
C PHE A 185 4.35 4.54 2.39
N THR A 186 4.88 5.32 3.33
CA THR A 186 4.26 6.60 3.71
C THR A 186 5.24 7.75 3.90
N LYS A 187 6.54 7.46 4.06
CA LYS A 187 7.51 8.39 4.67
C LYS A 187 7.03 8.92 6.03
N TRP A 188 6.18 8.18 6.73
CA TRP A 188 5.74 8.55 8.06
C TRP A 188 6.92 8.52 9.02
N VAL A 189 6.99 9.52 9.90
CA VAL A 189 8.03 9.61 10.92
C VAL A 189 7.38 9.68 12.28
N GLU A 190 7.83 8.83 13.19
CA GLU A 190 7.60 8.94 14.64
C GLU A 190 8.90 9.43 15.31
N ALA A 191 8.75 10.29 16.33
CA ALA A 191 9.87 10.76 17.12
C ALA A 191 9.41 11.02 18.57
N LYS A 192 10.25 10.65 19.54
CA LYS A 192 10.02 10.87 20.97
C LYS A 192 11.26 11.55 21.56
N PRO A 193 11.11 12.63 22.36
CA PRO A 193 12.23 13.24 23.04
C PRO A 193 12.62 12.35 24.22
N ILE A 194 13.88 11.90 24.25
CA ILE A 194 14.44 11.07 25.33
C ILE A 194 15.65 11.76 25.95
N LYS A 195 15.84 11.60 27.27
CA LYS A 195 16.98 12.18 27.99
C LYS A 195 18.26 11.36 27.79
N THR A 196 18.12 10.04 27.63
CA THR A 196 19.24 9.11 27.49
C THR A 196 18.82 7.97 26.57
N THR A 197 19.70 7.62 25.63
CA THR A 197 19.45 6.58 24.62
C THR A 197 19.76 5.18 25.18
N THR A 198 18.92 4.70 26.09
CA THR A 198 19.01 3.33 26.62
C THR A 198 18.20 2.36 25.76
N SER A 199 18.54 1.08 25.80
CA SER A 199 17.76 0.04 25.10
C SER A 199 16.31 -0.03 25.58
N GLN A 200 16.06 0.15 26.88
CA GLN A 200 14.72 0.12 27.43
C GLN A 200 13.84 1.27 26.88
N GLU A 201 14.40 2.47 26.75
CA GLU A 201 13.69 3.61 26.16
C GLU A 201 13.35 3.36 24.69
N ILE A 202 14.24 2.71 23.94
CA ILE A 202 14.01 2.35 22.53
C ILE A 202 12.95 1.26 22.41
N ILE A 203 12.99 0.22 23.25
CA ILE A 203 11.97 -0.84 23.28
C ILE A 203 10.61 -0.22 23.55
N THR A 204 10.51 0.61 24.58
CA THR A 204 9.29 1.34 24.94
C THR A 204 8.78 2.20 23.78
N PHE A 205 9.69 2.89 23.08
CA PHE A 205 9.34 3.66 21.90
C PHE A 205 8.77 2.79 20.76
N ILE A 206 9.38 1.65 20.46
CA ILE A 206 8.90 0.73 19.41
C ILE A 206 7.53 0.17 19.78
N GLU A 207 7.35 -0.27 21.01
CA GLU A 207 6.07 -0.81 21.48
C GLU A 207 4.96 0.24 21.40
N GLU A 208 5.16 1.42 22.00
CA GLU A 208 4.14 2.46 22.10
C GLU A 208 3.86 3.16 20.77
N GLN A 209 4.91 3.54 20.03
CA GLN A 209 4.78 4.44 18.88
C GLN A 209 4.68 3.69 17.55
N ILE A 210 5.15 2.45 17.49
CA ILE A 210 5.13 1.64 16.27
C ILE A 210 4.12 0.50 16.39
N ILE A 211 4.31 -0.42 17.34
CA ILE A 211 3.50 -1.64 17.42
C ILE A 211 2.04 -1.34 17.81
N GLN A 212 1.83 -0.59 18.89
CA GLN A 212 0.47 -0.26 19.35
C GLN A 212 -0.28 0.66 18.36
N ARG A 213 0.45 1.40 17.52
CA ARG A 213 -0.13 2.37 16.59
C ARG A 213 -0.40 1.81 15.19
N PHE A 214 0.55 1.05 14.64
CA PHE A 214 0.52 0.55 13.27
C PHE A 214 0.41 -0.97 13.18
N GLY A 215 0.58 -1.67 14.29
CA GLY A 215 0.70 -3.12 14.34
C GLY A 215 2.16 -3.58 14.26
N ILE A 216 2.35 -4.90 14.35
CA ILE A 216 3.66 -5.52 14.33
C ILE A 216 4.24 -5.41 12.91
N PRO A 217 5.43 -4.80 12.73
CA PRO A 217 6.08 -4.72 11.42
C PRO A 217 6.64 -6.08 11.00
N GLU A 218 6.86 -6.29 9.69
CA GLU A 218 7.61 -7.47 9.24
C GLU A 218 9.08 -7.40 9.67
N SER A 219 9.69 -6.21 9.55
CA SER A 219 11.08 -5.99 9.90
C SER A 219 11.35 -4.55 10.36
N ILE A 220 12.32 -4.38 11.26
CA ILE A 220 12.88 -3.10 11.64
C ILE A 220 14.36 -3.10 11.27
N THR A 221 14.80 -2.07 10.53
CA THR A 221 16.21 -1.90 10.16
C THR A 221 16.85 -0.79 10.98
N THR A 222 17.95 -1.08 11.67
CA THR A 222 18.68 -0.11 12.50
C THR A 222 20.16 -0.05 12.13
N ASP A 223 20.85 0.97 12.63
CA ASP A 223 22.31 0.96 12.66
C ASP A 223 22.85 -0.05 13.69
N ARG A 224 24.17 -0.11 13.79
CA ARG A 224 24.88 -0.94 14.77
C ARG A 224 25.10 -0.24 16.12
N GLY A 225 24.27 0.74 16.46
CA GLY A 225 24.31 1.40 17.77
C GLY A 225 24.09 0.39 18.89
N SER A 226 24.88 0.47 19.95
CA SER A 226 24.85 -0.50 21.06
C SER A 226 23.46 -0.67 21.66
N SER A 227 22.65 0.41 21.69
CA SER A 227 21.28 0.38 22.21
C SER A 227 20.32 -0.48 21.37
N PHE A 228 20.61 -0.73 20.09
CA PHE A 228 19.83 -1.58 19.18
C PHE A 228 20.32 -3.04 19.10
N ILE A 229 21.49 -3.34 19.66
CA ILE A 229 22.10 -4.69 19.68
C ILE A 229 21.96 -5.33 21.08
N SER A 230 21.22 -4.71 21.99
CA SER A 230 21.03 -5.29 23.32
C SER A 230 20.27 -6.62 23.24
N ARG A 231 20.52 -7.48 24.23
CA ARG A 231 19.79 -8.74 24.39
C ARG A 231 18.28 -8.48 24.48
N ASP A 232 17.87 -7.48 25.26
CA ASP A 232 16.47 -7.11 25.42
C ASP A 232 15.79 -6.73 24.09
N MET A 233 16.52 -6.07 23.17
CA MET A 233 16.00 -5.74 21.84
C MET A 233 15.81 -6.99 20.96
N LEU A 234 16.73 -7.96 21.07
CA LEU A 234 16.62 -9.24 20.36
C LEU A 234 15.48 -10.09 20.92
N ASP A 235 15.36 -10.18 22.25
CA ASP A 235 14.29 -10.90 22.94
C ASP A 235 12.92 -10.31 22.58
N MET A 236 12.81 -8.98 22.50
CA MET A 236 11.58 -8.29 22.06
C MET A 236 11.26 -8.59 20.59
N ALA A 237 12.26 -8.57 19.70
CA ALA A 237 12.06 -8.92 18.29
C ALA A 237 11.59 -10.37 18.11
N GLU A 238 12.13 -11.31 18.89
CA GLU A 238 11.71 -12.69 18.91
C GLU A 238 10.28 -12.86 19.47
N ALA A 239 9.96 -12.18 20.56
CA ALA A 239 8.63 -12.21 21.18
C ALA A 239 7.52 -11.71 20.24
N PHE A 240 7.75 -10.58 19.56
CA PHE A 240 6.81 -10.03 18.59
C PHE A 240 6.94 -10.64 17.19
N LYS A 241 7.95 -11.50 16.95
CA LYS A 241 8.21 -12.19 15.67
C LYS A 241 8.46 -11.28 14.47
N PHE A 242 9.13 -10.15 14.67
CA PHE A 242 9.61 -9.32 13.56
C PHE A 242 11.12 -9.49 13.34
N LYS A 243 11.58 -9.26 12.11
CA LYS A 243 13.00 -9.36 11.76
C LYS A 243 13.74 -8.07 12.17
N LEU A 244 14.70 -8.16 13.08
CA LEU A 244 15.61 -7.04 13.37
C LEU A 244 16.82 -7.10 12.42
N LEU A 245 16.92 -6.15 11.50
CA LEU A 245 17.97 -6.07 10.49
C LEU A 245 18.98 -4.99 10.86
N GLN A 246 20.26 -5.30 10.75
CA GLN A 246 21.33 -4.32 11.00
C GLN A 246 21.92 -3.84 9.68
N SER A 247 21.98 -2.53 9.48
CA SER A 247 22.69 -1.95 8.34
C SER A 247 24.18 -2.29 8.46
N THR A 248 24.76 -2.91 7.43
CA THR A 248 26.22 -3.01 7.32
C THR A 248 26.80 -1.66 6.90
N PRO A 249 28.10 -1.37 7.15
CA PRO A 249 28.75 -0.14 6.68
C PRO A 249 28.61 0.08 5.16
N TYR A 250 28.40 -1.00 4.39
CA TYR A 250 28.20 -0.99 2.95
C TYR A 250 26.74 -0.75 2.51
N TYR A 251 25.77 -0.84 3.43
CA TYR A 251 24.33 -0.63 3.19
C TYR A 251 23.81 0.67 3.83
N ALA A 252 24.55 1.77 3.64
CA ALA A 252 24.20 3.11 4.14
C ALA A 252 22.83 3.64 3.68
N GLN A 253 22.24 3.04 2.64
CA GLN A 253 21.03 3.53 2.00
C GLN A 253 19.75 3.30 2.83
N ALA A 254 19.71 2.25 3.67
CA ALA A 254 18.59 1.99 4.56
C ALA A 254 18.50 3.07 5.66
N ASN A 255 19.64 3.41 6.28
CA ASN A 255 19.73 4.54 7.21
C ASN A 255 19.57 5.89 6.51
N GLY A 256 19.95 5.99 5.24
CA GLY A 256 19.82 7.22 4.47
C GLY A 256 18.41 7.81 4.43
N GLN A 257 17.36 6.98 4.57
CA GLN A 257 15.97 7.45 4.68
C GLN A 257 15.67 8.10 6.03
N ALA A 258 16.12 7.48 7.13
CA ALA A 258 16.01 8.06 8.46
C ALA A 258 16.82 9.37 8.55
N GLU A 259 18.05 9.38 8.03
CA GLU A 259 18.90 10.58 7.98
C GLU A 259 18.29 11.70 7.14
N SER A 260 17.73 11.37 5.97
CA SER A 260 17.03 12.35 5.13
C SER A 260 15.82 12.96 5.86
N SER A 261 15.05 12.12 6.54
CA SER A 261 13.90 12.56 7.33
C SER A 261 14.32 13.44 8.52
N ASN A 262 15.40 13.06 9.22
CA ASN A 262 15.97 13.84 10.31
C ASN A 262 16.39 15.25 9.86
N LYS A 263 17.03 15.37 8.69
CA LYS A 263 17.41 16.68 8.12
C LYS A 263 16.18 17.58 7.92
N VAL A 264 15.08 17.04 7.41
CA VAL A 264 13.84 17.80 7.20
C VAL A 264 13.22 18.21 8.53
N ILE A 265 13.13 17.29 9.50
CA ILE A 265 12.56 17.56 10.84
C ILE A 265 13.37 18.65 11.55
N ILE A 266 14.69 18.54 11.57
CA ILE A 266 15.58 19.55 12.17
C ILE A 266 15.36 20.92 11.52
N ASN A 267 15.18 20.97 10.19
CA ASN A 267 14.91 22.23 9.49
C ASN A 267 13.54 22.83 9.85
N ILE A 268 12.51 22.01 10.04
CA ILE A 268 11.18 22.48 10.49
C ILE A 268 11.29 23.02 11.92
N ILE A 269 11.91 22.26 12.83
CA ILE A 269 12.14 22.67 14.22
C ILE A 269 12.87 24.01 14.27
N ARG A 270 13.95 24.18 13.49
CA ARG A 270 14.72 25.43 13.45
C ARG A 270 13.86 26.64 13.08
N LYS A 271 12.93 26.48 12.12
CA LYS A 271 12.01 27.54 11.72
C LYS A 271 10.94 27.85 12.77
N MET A 272 10.49 26.83 13.52
CA MET A 272 9.48 27.02 14.57
C MET A 272 10.05 27.67 15.85
N LEU A 273 11.37 27.64 16.03
CA LEU A 273 12.06 28.10 17.23
C LEU A 273 12.74 29.47 17.11
N GLU A 274 12.38 30.28 16.11
CA GLU A 274 12.99 31.61 15.85
C GLU A 274 13.11 32.51 17.11
N LYS A 275 12.22 32.35 18.10
CA LYS A 275 12.24 33.13 19.34
C LYS A 275 12.84 32.43 20.57
N ASN A 276 12.84 31.09 20.66
CA ASN A 276 13.26 30.35 21.86
C ASN A 276 13.84 28.94 21.54
N PRO A 277 15.14 28.82 21.21
CA PRO A 277 15.74 27.56 20.76
C PRO A 277 15.83 26.43 21.81
N LYS A 278 15.65 26.73 23.11
CA LYS A 278 15.78 25.74 24.19
C LYS A 278 14.54 24.85 24.39
N GLN A 279 13.40 25.19 23.80
CA GLN A 279 12.11 24.48 24.00
C GLN A 279 11.72 23.58 22.81
N TRP A 280 12.70 23.05 22.07
CA TRP A 280 12.45 22.23 20.88
C TRP A 280 11.56 21.01 21.14
N HIS A 281 11.65 20.41 22.34
CA HIS A 281 10.89 19.22 22.73
C HIS A 281 9.39 19.51 22.86
N GLU A 282 9.00 20.71 23.27
CA GLU A 282 7.60 21.15 23.35
C GLU A 282 6.99 21.31 21.95
N LYS A 283 7.83 21.64 20.95
CA LYS A 283 7.43 21.87 19.54
C LYS A 283 7.55 20.63 18.66
N LEU A 284 8.01 19.51 19.19
CA LEU A 284 8.22 18.29 18.40
C LEU A 284 6.91 17.74 17.82
N SER A 285 5.81 17.76 18.60
CA SER A 285 4.50 17.30 18.13
C SER A 285 3.97 18.14 16.96
N GLU A 286 4.04 19.47 17.08
CA GLU A 286 3.65 20.42 16.02
C GLU A 286 4.55 20.26 14.77
N THR A 287 5.86 20.02 14.98
CA THR A 287 6.82 19.75 13.90
C THR A 287 6.46 18.48 13.14
N LEU A 288 6.18 17.39 13.86
CA LEU A 288 5.76 16.12 13.26
C LEU A 288 4.45 16.29 12.51
N TRP A 289 3.50 17.04 13.06
CA TRP A 289 2.25 17.38 12.37
C TRP A 289 2.53 18.08 11.03
N ALA A 290 3.31 19.17 11.05
CA ALA A 290 3.69 19.91 9.85
C ALA A 290 4.42 19.03 8.82
N TYR A 291 5.29 18.13 9.27
CA TYR A 291 5.95 17.17 8.41
C TYR A 291 4.94 16.23 7.74
N ARG A 292 4.03 15.65 8.53
CA ARG A 292 3.07 14.61 8.08
C ARG A 292 1.99 15.14 7.15
N THR A 293 1.62 16.42 7.27
CA THR A 293 0.61 17.08 6.42
C THR A 293 1.21 17.82 5.22
N SER A 294 2.54 17.86 5.09
CA SER A 294 3.20 18.49 3.94
C SER A 294 3.60 17.46 2.88
N LYS A 295 3.31 17.76 1.61
CA LYS A 295 3.63 16.89 0.47
C LYS A 295 5.13 16.62 0.37
N ARG A 296 5.51 15.35 0.18
CA ARG A 296 6.90 14.96 -0.07
C ARG A 296 7.17 14.95 -1.57
N GLU A 297 8.30 15.51 -2.00
CA GLU A 297 8.69 15.58 -3.42
C GLU A 297 8.75 14.18 -4.06
N ALA A 298 9.28 13.19 -3.34
CA ALA A 298 9.41 11.82 -3.82
C ALA A 298 8.07 11.12 -4.09
N THR A 299 7.02 11.41 -3.30
CA THR A 299 5.72 10.73 -3.41
C THR A 299 4.64 11.58 -4.07
N GLY A 300 4.80 12.91 -4.09
CA GLY A 300 3.77 13.87 -4.49
C GLY A 300 2.56 13.94 -3.55
N MET A 301 2.60 13.21 -2.43
CA MET A 301 1.50 13.08 -1.46
C MET A 301 1.99 13.39 -0.05
N THR A 302 1.07 13.67 0.87
CA THR A 302 1.38 13.86 2.28
C THR A 302 1.61 12.50 2.94
N PRO A 303 2.56 12.37 3.90
CA PRO A 303 2.69 11.13 4.68
C PRO A 303 1.38 10.72 5.35
N TYR A 304 0.59 11.69 5.81
CA TYR A 304 -0.72 11.45 6.39
C TYR A 304 -1.68 10.75 5.41
N ALA A 305 -1.80 11.27 4.18
CA ALA A 305 -2.67 10.67 3.16
C ALA A 305 -2.23 9.27 2.75
N LEU A 306 -0.92 9.01 2.72
CA LEU A 306 -0.41 7.67 2.45
C LEU A 306 -0.69 6.69 3.61
N THR A 307 -0.63 7.16 4.86
CA THR A 307 -0.90 6.32 6.04
C THR A 307 -2.38 6.02 6.23
N TYR A 308 -3.26 7.03 6.09
CA TYR A 308 -4.68 6.91 6.46
C TYR A 308 -5.62 6.87 5.24
N GLY A 309 -5.12 7.07 4.03
CA GLY A 309 -5.90 7.02 2.80
C GLY A 309 -6.73 8.27 2.49
N HIS A 310 -6.60 9.34 3.28
CA HIS A 310 -7.25 10.63 3.06
C HIS A 310 -6.36 11.78 3.57
N ASP A 311 -6.57 12.99 3.08
CA ASP A 311 -5.85 14.17 3.57
C ASP A 311 -6.30 14.55 5.00
N ALA A 312 -5.39 15.16 5.76
CA ALA A 312 -5.71 15.72 7.06
C ALA A 312 -6.49 17.03 6.89
N ILE A 313 -7.55 17.22 7.67
CA ILE A 313 -8.27 18.50 7.71
C ILE A 313 -7.37 19.55 8.37
N LEU A 314 -7.06 20.61 7.64
CA LEU A 314 -6.22 21.71 8.14
C LEU A 314 -7.09 22.82 8.76
N PRO A 315 -6.57 23.59 9.75
CA PRO A 315 -7.33 24.70 10.33
C PRO A 315 -7.84 25.72 9.30
N MET A 316 -7.09 25.93 8.20
CA MET A 316 -7.50 26.80 7.09
C MET A 316 -8.74 26.31 6.35
N GLU A 317 -9.05 25.01 6.40
CA GLU A 317 -10.20 24.40 5.73
C GLU A 317 -11.48 24.44 6.59
N ILE A 318 -11.34 24.75 7.90
CA ILE A 318 -12.46 24.83 8.85
C ILE A 318 -12.99 26.27 8.96
N ALA A 319 -12.17 27.27 8.65
CA ALA A 319 -12.57 28.67 8.65
C ALA A 319 -13.40 28.99 7.39
N VAL A 320 -14.70 28.67 7.44
CA VAL A 320 -15.74 29.14 6.52
C VAL A 320 -16.65 30.11 7.25
#